data_AF-A0A353ZSA8-F1
#
_entry.id   AF-A0A353ZSA8-F1
#
_cell.length_a   1.000
_cell.length_b   1.000
_cell.length_c   1.000
_cell.angle_alpha   90.00
_cell.angle_beta   90.00
_cell.angle_gamma   90.00
#
_symmetry.space_group_name_H-M   'P 1'
#
loop_
_entity.id
_entity.type
_entity.pdbx_description
1 polymer ?
#
loop_
_entity_poly.entity_id
_entity_poly.type
_entity_poly.pdbx_seq_one_letter_code
_entity_poly.pdbx_strand_id
1 'polypeptide(L)'
;SFFRVLGSAARGTPEAGRAMFADAGAFDAWAERWLALAPDASMMDRVNPAYIPRNHLVEESLDAAIAGDLDPFNHLVAVLADPYTERPGLERYAGPAPEDFGSYRTYCGT
;
A
#
# COMPACT_ATOMS: atom_id res chain seq x y z
N SER A 1 -1.01 2.04 2.23
CA SER A 1 -2.30 2.49 1.66
C SER A 1 -3.24 2.86 2.81
N PHE A 2 -4.33 3.60 2.56
CA PHE A 2 -5.24 4.02 3.64
C PHE A 2 -5.88 2.84 4.39
N PHE A 3 -6.44 1.86 3.68
CA PHE A 3 -7.05 0.68 4.32
C PHE A 3 -6.06 -0.16 5.14
N ARG A 4 -4.80 -0.25 4.71
CA ARG A 4 -3.74 -0.93 5.48
C ARG A 4 -3.49 -0.22 6.81
N VAL A 5 -3.38 1.11 6.82
CA VAL A 5 -3.10 1.88 8.06
C VAL A 5 -4.30 1.92 9.02
N LEU A 6 -5.52 1.68 8.54
CA LEU A 6 -6.67 1.55 9.43
C LEU A 6 -6.55 0.37 10.40
N GLY A 7 -5.82 -0.70 10.05
CA GLY A 7 -5.56 -1.80 11.00
C GLY A 7 -4.81 -1.33 12.24
N SER A 8 -3.88 -0.39 12.09
CA SER A 8 -3.18 0.28 13.19
C SER A 8 -4.11 1.19 13.97
N ALA A 9 -4.95 1.96 13.28
CA ALA A 9 -5.96 2.80 13.94
C ALA A 9 -6.93 1.98 14.82
N ALA A 10 -7.38 0.81 14.35
CA ALA A 10 -8.21 -0.13 15.12
C ALA A 10 -7.49 -0.70 16.35
N ARG A 11 -6.14 -0.72 16.34
CA ARG A 11 -5.29 -1.09 17.48
C ARG A 11 -4.93 0.09 18.39
N GLY A 12 -5.48 1.28 18.14
CA GLY A 12 -5.24 2.47 18.95
C GLY A 12 -4.04 3.32 18.51
N THR A 13 -3.50 3.11 17.30
CA THR A 13 -2.43 3.94 16.72
C THR A 13 -2.92 4.63 15.43
N PRO A 14 -3.73 5.70 15.54
CA PRO A 14 -4.36 6.36 14.40
C PRO A 14 -3.44 7.33 13.64
N GLU A 15 -2.23 7.60 14.11
CA GLU A 15 -1.37 8.70 13.67
C GLU A 15 -1.07 8.63 12.18
N ALA A 16 -0.76 7.43 11.68
CA ALA A 16 -0.47 7.20 10.27
C ALA A 16 -1.70 7.46 9.39
N GLY A 17 -2.90 7.06 9.82
CA GLY A 17 -4.15 7.33 9.11
C GLY A 17 -4.48 8.82 9.12
N ARG A 18 -4.31 9.47 10.28
CA ARG A 18 -4.55 10.89 10.48
C ARG A 18 -3.67 11.77 9.59
N ALA A 19 -2.39 11.41 9.43
CA ALA A 19 -1.45 12.13 8.58
C ALA A 19 -1.77 12.07 7.07
N MET A 20 -2.68 11.18 6.63
CA MET A 20 -3.09 11.08 5.22
C MET A 20 -4.17 12.10 4.82
N PHE A 21 -4.72 12.87 5.77
CA PHE A 21 -5.77 13.84 5.51
C PHE A 21 -5.27 15.27 5.72
N ALA A 22 -5.67 16.17 4.82
CA ALA A 22 -5.40 17.60 4.98
C ALA A 22 -6.13 18.20 6.19
N ASP A 23 -7.36 17.74 6.44
CA ASP A 23 -8.13 18.06 7.64
C ASP A 23 -8.10 16.88 8.61
N ALA A 24 -7.22 16.97 9.59
CA ALA A 24 -7.07 15.94 10.61
C ALA A 24 -8.30 15.85 11.54
N GLY A 25 -9.02 16.95 11.76
CA GLY A 25 -10.23 16.96 12.59
C GLY A 25 -11.39 16.21 11.94
N ALA A 26 -11.51 16.31 10.61
CA ALA A 26 -12.46 15.51 9.84
C ALA A 26 -12.16 14.00 9.94
N PHE A 27 -10.88 13.61 9.90
CA PHE A 27 -10.48 12.23 10.14
C PHE A 27 -10.81 11.80 11.57
N ASP A 28 -10.46 12.59 12.58
CA ASP A 28 -10.66 12.27 13.99
C ASP A 28 -12.17 12.00 14.28
N ALA A 29 -13.06 12.86 13.79
CA ALA A 29 -14.52 12.72 13.94
C ALA A 29 -15.11 11.51 13.16
N TRP A 30 -14.49 11.13 12.05
CA TRP A 30 -14.86 9.90 11.33
C TRP A 30 -14.36 8.66 12.07
N ALA A 31 -13.11 8.67 12.54
CA ALA A 31 -12.46 7.56 13.20
C ALA A 31 -13.19 7.20 14.51
N GLU A 32 -13.65 8.18 15.28
CA GLU A 32 -14.47 7.95 16.49
C GLU A 32 -15.72 7.11 16.18
N ARG A 33 -16.49 7.51 15.16
CA ARG A 33 -17.71 6.79 14.75
C ARG A 33 -17.41 5.41 14.19
N TRP A 34 -16.32 5.27 13.44
CA TRP A 34 -15.91 4.00 12.87
C TRP A 34 -15.41 3.02 13.95
N LEU A 35 -14.61 3.48 14.92
CA LEU A 35 -14.13 2.67 16.04
C LEU A 35 -15.29 2.18 16.93
N ALA A 36 -16.35 2.97 17.08
CA ALA A 36 -17.57 2.55 17.78
C ALA A 36 -18.28 1.36 17.12
N LEU A 37 -17.98 1.04 15.85
CA LEU A 37 -18.46 -0.17 15.16
C LEU A 37 -17.60 -1.42 15.44
N ALA A 38 -16.59 -1.31 16.31
CA ALA A 38 -15.69 -2.39 16.72
C ALA A 38 -15.01 -3.11 15.53
N PRO A 39 -14.22 -2.41 14.69
CA PRO A 39 -13.53 -3.02 13.57
C PRO A 39 -12.53 -4.09 14.02
N ASP A 40 -12.49 -5.22 13.31
CA ASP A 40 -11.55 -6.32 13.56
C ASP A 40 -10.22 -6.08 12.84
N ALA A 41 -9.22 -5.61 13.58
CA ALA A 41 -7.89 -5.34 13.05
C ALA A 41 -7.20 -6.58 12.45
N SER A 42 -7.42 -7.77 13.03
CA SER A 42 -6.84 -9.02 12.53
C SER A 42 -7.52 -9.49 11.24
N MET A 43 -8.81 -9.22 11.06
CA MET A 43 -9.47 -9.40 9.77
C MET A 43 -8.92 -8.41 8.74
N MET A 44 -8.76 -7.15 9.11
CA MET A 44 -8.22 -6.11 8.23
C MET A 44 -6.82 -6.45 7.71
N ASP A 45 -5.92 -6.93 8.57
CA ASP A 45 -4.56 -7.36 8.16
C ASP A 45 -4.60 -8.46 7.10
N ARG A 46 -5.61 -9.35 7.12
CA ARG A 46 -5.75 -10.46 6.17
C ARG A 46 -6.35 -10.08 4.82
N VAL A 47 -7.02 -8.93 4.73
CA VAL A 47 -7.74 -8.51 3.51
C VAL A 47 -7.19 -7.22 2.90
N ASN A 48 -6.47 -6.40 3.68
CA ASN A 48 -5.86 -5.16 3.23
C ASN A 48 -4.37 -5.38 2.94
N PRO A 49 -3.96 -5.51 1.67
CA PRO A 49 -2.58 -5.83 1.33
C PRO A 49 -1.63 -4.69 1.73
N ALA A 50 -0.45 -5.08 2.21
CA ALA A 50 0.72 -4.21 2.39
C ALA A 50 1.39 -3.91 1.04
N TYR A 51 1.42 -4.89 0.13
CA TYR A 51 2.07 -4.79 -1.19
C TYR A 51 1.04 -4.89 -2.33
N ILE A 52 1.13 -3.99 -3.29
CA ILE A 52 0.32 -4.00 -4.51
C ILE A 52 1.21 -3.75 -5.73
N PRO A 53 0.85 -4.23 -6.93
CA PRO A 53 1.63 -4.01 -8.16
C PRO A 53 1.48 -2.56 -8.64
N ARG A 54 2.14 -1.62 -7.96
CA ARG A 54 2.10 -0.21 -8.33
C ARG A 54 2.83 -0.01 -9.66
N ASN A 55 2.25 0.81 -10.53
CA ASN A 55 2.77 1.00 -11.89
C ASN A 55 4.26 1.31 -11.94
N HIS A 56 4.80 2.14 -11.05
CA HIS A 56 6.25 2.43 -11.04
C HIS A 56 7.14 1.22 -10.78
N LEU A 57 6.72 0.30 -9.92
CA LEU A 57 7.45 -0.95 -9.67
C LEU A 57 7.32 -1.91 -10.85
N VAL A 58 6.16 -1.90 -11.51
CA VAL A 58 5.91 -2.70 -12.71
C VAL A 58 6.76 -2.20 -13.88
N GLU A 59 6.77 -0.89 -14.16
CA GLU A 59 7.59 -0.29 -15.21
C GLU A 59 9.09 -0.49 -14.95
N GLU A 60 9.56 -0.26 -13.72
CA GLU A 60 10.96 -0.56 -13.33
C GLU A 60 11.33 -2.02 -13.68
N SER A 61 10.42 -2.96 -13.38
CA SER A 61 10.64 -4.38 -13.65
C SER A 61 10.61 -4.70 -15.15
N LEU A 62 9.77 -4.04 -15.93
CA LEU A 62 9.67 -4.22 -17.37
C LEU A 62 10.89 -3.64 -18.09
N ASP A 63 11.32 -2.43 -17.72
CA ASP A 63 12.49 -1.77 -18.29
C ASP A 63 13.77 -2.60 -18.07
N ALA A 64 13.96 -3.13 -16.85
CA ALA A 64 15.06 -4.03 -16.55
C ALA A 64 14.99 -5.32 -17.37
N ALA A 65 13.80 -5.92 -17.50
CA ALA A 65 13.60 -7.14 -18.28
C ALA A 65 13.90 -6.94 -19.77
N ILE A 66 13.53 -5.78 -20.34
CA ILE A 66 13.88 -5.40 -21.73
C ILE A 66 15.40 -5.31 -21.90
N ALA A 67 16.11 -4.83 -20.88
CA ALA A 67 17.57 -4.80 -20.85
C ALA A 67 18.23 -6.16 -20.57
N GLY A 68 17.43 -7.22 -20.36
CA GLY A 68 17.89 -8.59 -20.12
C GLY A 68 18.06 -8.96 -18.65
N ASP A 69 17.66 -8.10 -17.72
CA ASP A 69 17.70 -8.35 -16.27
C ASP A 69 16.30 -8.68 -15.72
N LEU A 70 16.10 -9.93 -15.31
CA LEU A 70 14.83 -10.40 -14.75
C LEU A 70 14.78 -10.34 -13.22
N ASP A 71 15.86 -9.93 -12.54
CA ASP A 71 15.90 -9.92 -11.07
C ASP A 71 14.85 -8.99 -10.45
N PRO A 72 14.63 -7.74 -10.95
CA PRO A 72 13.58 -6.87 -10.42
C PRO A 72 12.17 -7.46 -10.57
N PHE A 73 11.89 -8.09 -11.71
CA PHE A 73 10.62 -8.79 -11.96
C PHE A 73 10.43 -9.95 -10.98
N ASN A 74 11.42 -10.83 -10.86
CA ASN A 74 11.37 -11.99 -9.96
C ASN A 74 11.18 -11.55 -8.50
N HIS A 75 11.86 -10.47 -8.10
CA HIS A 75 11.71 -9.91 -6.77
C HIS A 75 10.31 -9.35 -6.56
N LEU A 76 9.77 -8.56 -7.50
CA LEU A 76 8.41 -8.02 -7.40
C LEU A 76 7.37 -9.14 -7.29
N VAL A 77 7.49 -10.20 -8.09
CA VAL A 77 6.61 -11.39 -8.01
C VAL A 77 6.72 -12.06 -6.63
N ALA A 78 7.94 -12.24 -6.11
CA ALA A 78 8.15 -12.85 -4.79
C ALA A 78 7.55 -12.00 -3.65
N VAL A 79 7.58 -10.67 -3.77
CA VAL A 79 6.90 -9.78 -2.82
C VAL A 79 5.39 -9.95 -2.92
N LEU A 80 4.83 -9.94 -4.14
CA LEU A 80 3.38 -10.03 -4.36
C LEU A 80 2.79 -11.41 -4.07
N ALA A 81 3.61 -12.46 -3.92
CA ALA A 81 3.16 -13.79 -3.51
C ALA A 81 2.60 -13.85 -2.08
N ASP A 82 3.01 -12.91 -1.21
CA ASP A 82 2.46 -12.72 0.13
C ASP A 82 2.20 -11.23 0.37
N PRO A 83 1.11 -10.70 -0.22
CA PRO A 83 0.88 -9.26 -0.26
C PRO A 83 0.34 -8.71 1.08
N TYR A 84 -0.13 -9.58 1.96
CA TYR A 84 -0.76 -9.20 3.24
C TYR A 84 0.24 -9.16 4.40
N THR A 85 1.28 -9.99 4.36
CA THR A 85 2.28 -10.05 5.43
C THR A 85 3.37 -9.00 5.21
N GLU A 86 3.40 -7.99 6.08
CA GLU A 86 4.46 -7.01 6.11
C GLU A 86 5.78 -7.63 6.58
N ARG A 87 6.83 -7.44 5.79
CA ARG A 87 8.16 -8.03 5.99
C ARG A 87 9.22 -6.93 6.04
N PRO A 88 10.13 -6.95 7.03
CA PRO A 88 11.25 -6.00 7.11
C PRO A 88 12.12 -6.06 5.84
N GLY A 89 12.57 -4.90 5.37
CA GLY A 89 13.41 -4.76 4.17
C GLY A 89 12.64 -4.65 2.86
N LEU A 90 11.31 -4.71 2.88
CA LEU A 90 10.44 -4.55 1.72
C LEU A 90 9.66 -3.23 1.72
N GLU A 91 10.10 -2.24 2.50
CA GLU A 91 9.40 -0.96 2.69
C GLU A 91 9.19 -0.21 1.35
N ARG A 92 10.14 -0.35 0.40
CA ARG A 92 10.02 0.21 -0.95
C ARG A 92 8.77 -0.25 -1.70
N TYR A 93 8.31 -1.48 -1.45
CA TYR A 93 7.17 -2.09 -2.15
C TYR A 93 5.83 -1.68 -1.54
N ALA A 94 5.81 -1.18 -0.29
CA ALA A 94 4.61 -0.71 0.40
C ALA A 94 4.34 0.80 0.16
N GLY A 95 5.41 1.55 -0.11
CA GLY A 95 5.39 3.01 -0.31
C GLY A 95 4.57 3.48 -1.52
N PRO A 96 4.18 4.76 -1.58
CA PRO A 96 3.58 5.36 -2.77
C PRO A 96 4.61 5.43 -3.92
N ALA A 97 4.13 5.77 -5.12
CA ALA A 97 5.06 6.13 -6.19
C ALA A 97 5.91 7.34 -5.79
N PRO A 98 7.18 7.41 -6.21
CA PRO A 98 7.99 8.60 -6.09
C PRO A 98 7.32 9.82 -6.75
N GLU A 99 7.60 11.03 -6.26
CA GLU A 99 7.00 12.26 -6.77
C GLU A 99 7.34 12.53 -8.24
N ASP A 100 8.49 12.04 -8.70
CA ASP A 100 9.01 12.21 -10.06
C ASP A 100 8.50 11.16 -11.06
N PHE A 101 7.72 10.16 -10.62
CA PHE A 101 7.13 9.15 -11.50
C PHE A 101 6.07 9.73 -12.47
N GLY A 102 5.62 10.95 -12.24
CA GLY A 102 4.78 11.71 -13.17
C GLY A 102 3.38 11.13 -13.37
N SER A 103 2.66 11.65 -14.37
CA SER A 103 1.31 11.19 -14.71
C SER A 103 1.37 9.89 -15.51
N TYR A 104 1.01 8.77 -14.88
CA TYR A 104 0.98 7.48 -15.55
C TYR A 104 -0.41 7.20 -16.16
N ARG A 105 -0.45 6.82 -17.44
CA ARG A 105 -1.69 6.48 -18.16
C ARG A 105 -1.77 4.97 -18.37
N THR A 106 -2.61 4.31 -17.61
CA THR A 106 -2.94 2.88 -17.81
C THR A 106 -3.82 2.73 -19.04
N TYR A 107 -3.46 1.82 -19.95
CA TYR A 107 -4.38 1.29 -20.95
C TYR A 107 -4.91 -0.06 -20.45
N CYS A 108 -5.92 -0.03 -19.59
CA CYS A 108 -6.69 -1.24 -19.28
C CYS A 108 -7.63 -1.51 -20.46
N GLY A 109 -7.09 -2.04 -21.56
CA GLY A 109 -7.84 -2.46 -22.73
C GLY A 109 -8.03 -3.97 -22.74
N THR A 110 -9.10 -4.43 -22.09
CA THR A 110 -9.98 -5.59 -22.40
C THR A 110 -11.20 -5.51 -21.50
#